data_AF-A0A2V9T2F4-F1
#
_entry.id   AF-A0A2V9T2F4-F1
#
_cell.length_a   1.000
_cell.length_b   1.000
_cell.length_c   1.000
_cell.angle_alpha   90.00
_cell.angle_beta   90.00
_cell.angle_gamma   90.00
#
_symmetry.space_group_name_H-M   'P 1'
#
loop_
_entity.id
_entity.type
_entity.pdbx_description
1 polymer ?
#
loop_
_entity_poly.entity_id
_entity_poly.type
_entity_poly.pdbx_seq_one_letter_code
_entity_poly.pdbx_strand_id
1 'polypeptide(L)'
;MSGKRPIDPAAYQAYLQGRYYWNKRTEEDIQKAIGYFQQAINKDPNYALAYAGLADSYLVLSLYSSAPWQDTYRQAKAAAVKALEIDDNLAEAHATLASTRAGEQWDLAGALTELARAIQLNPNYATGHQWYAEYLICSGDAEKAITQIRRAQELDPLSLVINSTYGYILLQARRYDEALAQARKTLGMDANFYLGHQLLAEAYEQRGMFEEAITERQTAATLAGESAEQAGRRALLLRNAYAKKNAKAYWQERLQLAMKDAKQSRDLPYELTDSSPYRLAVLNARAGRNEAAIGLLQKAFNERDYGLYYLKTAPALDGLHSDPRVASLMLRIGVAQNR
;
A
#
# COMPACT_ATOMS: atom_id res chain seq x y z
N MET A 1 12.83 -2.93 38.63
CA MET A 1 11.87 -2.07 37.90
C MET A 1 12.64 -0.89 37.36
N SER A 2 13.09 -0.95 36.10
CA SER A 2 13.75 0.19 35.46
C SER A 2 12.64 1.19 35.09
N GLY A 3 12.57 2.33 35.78
CA GLY A 3 11.62 3.37 35.45
C GLY A 3 11.90 3.89 34.05
N LYS A 4 10.88 3.91 33.18
CA LYS A 4 11.01 4.48 31.83
C LYS A 4 11.59 5.90 31.95
N ARG A 5 12.69 6.16 31.25
CA ARG A 5 13.34 7.47 31.18
C ARG A 5 12.29 8.53 30.80
N PRO A 6 12.23 9.69 31.49
CA PRO A 6 11.34 10.77 31.08
C PRO A 6 11.76 11.28 29.70
N ILE A 7 10.78 11.39 28.79
CA ILE A 7 10.96 11.92 27.45
C ILE A 7 10.90 13.45 27.51
N ASP A 8 11.74 14.15 26.75
CA ASP A 8 11.66 15.60 26.63
C ASP A 8 10.26 16.01 26.08
N PRO A 9 9.51 16.89 26.78
CA PRO A 9 8.16 17.26 26.35
C PRO A 9 8.08 17.85 24.93
N ALA A 10 9.10 18.60 24.51
CA ALA A 10 9.16 19.15 23.18
C ALA A 10 9.55 18.08 22.15
N ALA A 11 10.33 17.06 22.52
CA ALA A 11 10.55 15.88 21.67
C ALA A 11 9.25 15.08 21.49
N TYR A 12 8.48 14.89 22.57
CA TYR A 12 7.18 14.23 22.52
C TYR A 12 6.18 14.98 21.64
N GLN A 13 6.10 16.31 21.76
CA GLN A 13 5.25 17.14 20.91
C GLN A 13 5.62 17.02 19.42
N ALA A 14 6.92 17.12 19.10
CA ALA A 14 7.39 16.96 17.74
C ALA A 14 7.07 15.54 17.19
N TYR A 15 7.21 14.50 18.01
CA TYR A 15 6.81 13.14 17.64
C TYR A 15 5.32 13.04 17.29
N LEU A 16 4.43 13.63 18.10
CA LEU A 16 2.99 13.63 17.81
C LEU A 16 2.67 14.36 16.50
N GLN A 17 3.34 15.48 16.23
CA GLN A 17 3.22 16.18 14.95
C GLN A 17 3.69 15.30 13.79
N GLY A 18 4.82 14.61 13.96
CA GLY A 18 5.32 13.62 13.00
C GLY A 18 4.28 12.55 12.67
N ARG A 19 3.65 11.95 13.70
CA ARG A 19 2.59 10.94 13.52
C ARG A 19 1.36 11.50 12.81
N TYR A 20 0.94 12.73 13.14
CA TYR A 20 -0.18 13.41 12.50
C TYR A 20 0.06 13.59 10.98
N TYR A 21 1.21 14.13 10.59
CA TYR A 21 1.51 14.35 9.17
C TYR A 21 1.76 13.04 8.43
N TRP A 22 2.42 12.07 9.06
CA TRP A 22 2.65 10.75 8.49
C TRP A 22 1.32 10.10 8.05
N ASN A 23 0.28 10.18 8.88
CA ASN A 23 -1.05 9.61 8.61
C ASN A 23 -1.80 10.21 7.40
N LYS A 24 -1.37 11.36 6.86
CA LYS A 24 -2.04 11.98 5.70
C LYS A 24 -1.69 11.34 4.36
N ARG A 25 -0.57 10.62 4.27
CA ARG A 25 -0.15 9.85 3.09
C ARG A 25 -0.08 10.65 1.79
N THR A 26 0.53 11.83 1.87
CA THR A 26 0.98 12.63 0.71
C THR A 26 2.49 12.78 0.76
N GLU A 27 3.16 12.99 -0.38
CA GLU A 27 4.61 13.22 -0.38
C GLU A 27 5.01 14.37 0.55
N GLU A 28 4.32 15.51 0.41
CA GLU A 28 4.57 16.71 1.19
C GLU A 28 4.41 16.47 2.70
N ASP A 29 3.32 15.79 3.11
CA ASP A 29 3.07 15.52 4.52
C ASP A 29 4.03 14.47 5.09
N ILE A 30 4.44 13.46 4.30
CA ILE A 30 5.45 12.49 4.74
C ILE A 30 6.81 13.18 4.92
N GLN A 31 7.18 14.11 4.04
CA GLN A 31 8.40 14.92 4.23
C GLN A 31 8.32 15.81 5.48
N LYS A 32 7.16 16.42 5.76
CA LYS A 32 6.94 17.14 7.04
C LYS A 32 7.09 16.20 8.23
N ALA A 33 6.55 15.00 8.16
CA ALA A 33 6.67 13.99 9.22
C ALA A 33 8.15 13.65 9.51
N ILE A 34 8.95 13.42 8.47
CA ILE A 34 10.41 13.21 8.57
C ILE A 34 11.07 14.36 9.33
N GLY A 35 10.76 15.61 8.97
CA GLY A 35 11.29 16.79 9.64
C GLY A 35 10.92 16.87 11.12
N TYR A 36 9.69 16.53 11.48
CA TYR A 36 9.25 16.49 12.88
C TYR A 36 9.90 15.37 13.68
N PHE A 37 10.08 14.17 13.11
CA PHE A 37 10.79 13.09 13.80
C PHE A 37 12.28 13.43 14.00
N GLN A 38 12.92 14.06 13.01
CA GLN A 38 14.29 14.58 13.17
C GLN A 38 14.37 15.64 14.27
N GLN A 39 13.40 16.55 14.36
CA GLN A 39 13.33 17.50 15.47
C GLN A 39 13.16 16.82 16.83
N ALA A 40 12.32 15.78 16.92
CA ALA A 40 12.17 14.99 18.13
C ALA A 40 13.48 14.32 18.55
N ILE A 41 14.21 13.73 17.59
CA ILE A 41 15.53 13.13 17.79
C ILE A 41 16.56 14.16 18.24
N ASN A 42 16.59 15.35 17.63
CA ASN A 42 17.53 16.41 18.01
C ASN A 42 17.30 16.92 19.44
N LYS A 43 16.05 16.92 19.90
CA LYS A 43 15.68 17.29 21.28
C LYS A 43 15.96 16.17 22.26
N ASP A 44 15.74 14.92 21.85
CA ASP A 44 15.99 13.73 22.65
C ASP A 44 16.61 12.60 21.79
N PRO A 45 17.96 12.52 21.74
CA PRO A 45 18.66 11.50 20.96
C PRO A 45 18.45 10.06 21.44
N ASN A 46 17.85 9.84 22.61
CA ASN A 46 17.51 8.52 23.13
C ASN A 46 16.00 8.24 23.03
N TYR A 47 15.27 8.98 22.20
CA TYR A 47 13.85 8.76 22.00
C TYR A 47 13.58 7.72 20.89
N ALA A 48 13.60 6.44 21.26
CA ALA A 48 13.48 5.31 20.33
C ALA A 48 12.25 5.40 19.38
N LEU A 49 11.09 5.83 19.90
CA LEU A 49 9.87 6.00 19.07
C LEU A 49 10.03 7.05 17.97
N ALA A 50 10.84 8.09 18.16
CA ALA A 50 11.08 9.08 17.12
C ALA A 50 11.92 8.49 15.97
N TYR A 51 12.89 7.63 16.28
CA TYR A 51 13.62 6.86 15.27
C TYR A 51 12.71 5.88 14.53
N ALA A 52 11.81 5.19 15.23
CA ALA A 52 10.83 4.32 14.57
C ALA A 52 9.86 5.09 13.67
N GLY A 53 9.34 6.25 14.11
CA GLY A 53 8.50 7.11 13.28
C GLY A 53 9.23 7.66 12.04
N LEU A 54 10.52 7.98 12.19
CA LEU A 54 11.38 8.34 11.06
C LEU A 54 11.54 7.17 10.08
N ALA A 55 11.75 5.96 10.61
CA ALA A 55 11.86 4.74 9.83
C ALA A 55 10.59 4.44 9.03
N ASP A 56 9.43 4.49 9.69
CA ASP A 56 8.11 4.33 9.09
C ASP A 56 7.85 5.37 8.00
N SER A 57 8.33 6.60 8.19
CA SER A 57 8.17 7.69 7.22
C SER A 57 8.98 7.43 5.96
N TYR A 58 10.24 7.00 6.08
CA TYR A 58 11.05 6.63 4.92
C TYR A 58 10.45 5.43 4.18
N LEU A 59 9.96 4.42 4.91
CA LEU A 59 9.33 3.26 4.28
C LEU A 59 8.13 3.67 3.43
N VAL A 60 7.19 4.45 3.97
CA VAL A 60 6.01 4.86 3.21
C VAL A 60 6.35 5.88 2.11
N LEU A 61 7.39 6.69 2.29
CA LEU A 61 7.84 7.65 1.26
C LEU A 61 8.15 6.95 -0.07
N SER A 62 8.64 5.69 -0.04
CA SER A 62 8.87 4.89 -1.24
C SER A 62 7.60 4.64 -2.08
N LEU A 63 6.42 4.65 -1.46
CA LEU A 63 5.13 4.44 -2.11
C LEU A 63 4.46 5.75 -2.53
N TYR A 64 4.82 6.85 -1.85
CA TYR A 64 4.18 8.17 -1.95
C TYR A 64 5.07 9.25 -2.58
N SER A 65 6.24 8.90 -3.11
CA SER A 65 7.14 9.83 -3.83
C SER A 65 7.81 9.15 -5.02
N SER A 66 8.60 9.92 -5.78
CA SER A 66 9.47 9.41 -6.84
C SER A 66 10.87 9.03 -6.37
N ALA A 67 11.14 9.11 -5.06
CA ALA A 67 12.45 8.76 -4.51
C ALA A 67 12.77 7.27 -4.78
N PRO A 68 14.03 6.94 -5.13
CA PRO A 68 14.44 5.55 -5.32
C PRO A 68 14.13 4.71 -4.08
N TRP A 69 13.43 3.60 -4.28
CA TRP A 69 13.03 2.73 -3.17
C TRP A 69 14.26 2.21 -2.42
N GLN A 70 15.40 2.00 -3.08
CA GLN A 70 16.63 1.54 -2.43
C GLN A 70 17.15 2.53 -1.38
N ASP A 71 17.04 3.83 -1.67
CA ASP A 71 17.54 4.86 -0.76
C ASP A 71 16.60 5.03 0.44
N THR A 72 15.30 5.09 0.17
CA THR A 72 14.27 5.17 1.22
C THR A 72 14.26 3.94 2.13
N TYR A 73 14.43 2.73 1.58
CA TYR A 73 14.54 1.50 2.38
C TYR A 73 15.82 1.47 3.22
N ARG A 74 16.96 1.90 2.65
CA ARG A 74 18.22 2.00 3.40
C ARG A 74 18.08 2.95 4.59
N GLN A 75 17.44 4.11 4.38
CA GLN A 75 17.17 5.09 5.42
C GLN A 75 16.20 4.54 6.48
N ALA A 76 15.12 3.89 6.05
CA ALA A 76 14.16 3.24 6.95
C ALA A 76 14.84 2.21 7.86
N LYS A 77 15.65 1.32 7.26
CA LYS A 77 16.40 0.30 7.98
C LYS A 77 17.38 0.90 8.98
N ALA A 78 18.14 1.91 8.58
CA ALA A 78 19.10 2.57 9.46
C ALA A 78 18.41 3.21 10.69
N ALA A 79 17.28 3.89 10.48
CA ALA A 79 16.50 4.48 11.56
C ALA A 79 15.86 3.42 12.48
N ALA A 80 15.32 2.32 11.91
CA ALA A 80 14.75 1.22 12.70
C ALA A 80 15.82 0.49 13.53
N VAL A 81 17.01 0.23 12.96
CA VAL A 81 18.15 -0.32 13.71
C VAL A 81 18.55 0.62 14.84
N LYS A 82 18.59 1.93 14.60
CA LYS A 82 18.91 2.89 15.65
C LYS A 82 17.88 2.91 16.78
N ALA A 83 16.60 2.73 16.45
CA ALA A 83 15.54 2.59 17.45
C ALA A 83 15.77 1.35 18.33
N LEU A 84 16.14 0.20 17.73
CA LEU A 84 16.42 -1.04 18.45
C LEU A 84 17.73 -1.02 19.26
N GLU A 85 18.71 -0.21 18.88
CA GLU A 85 19.89 0.04 19.72
C GLU A 85 19.53 0.74 21.04
N ILE A 86 18.44 1.51 21.05
CA ILE A 86 17.94 2.25 22.23
C ILE A 86 16.94 1.40 23.02
N ASP A 87 16.02 0.73 22.33
CA ASP A 87 15.01 -0.17 22.90
C ASP A 87 14.81 -1.38 21.98
N ASP A 88 15.44 -2.51 22.35
CA ASP A 88 15.44 -3.77 21.60
C ASP A 88 14.07 -4.46 21.54
N ASN A 89 13.12 -4.01 22.36
CA ASN A 89 11.77 -4.54 22.45
C ASN A 89 10.74 -3.59 21.81
N LEU A 90 11.19 -2.60 21.03
CA LEU A 90 10.29 -1.66 20.36
C LEU A 90 9.56 -2.30 19.18
N ALA A 91 8.27 -2.55 19.36
CA ALA A 91 7.40 -3.17 18.36
C ALA A 91 7.39 -2.42 17.01
N GLU A 92 7.35 -1.10 17.05
CA GLU A 92 7.33 -0.22 15.88
C GLU A 92 8.53 -0.48 14.96
N ALA A 93 9.73 -0.57 15.54
CA ALA A 93 10.95 -0.80 14.76
C ALA A 93 10.99 -2.21 14.14
N HIS A 94 10.52 -3.23 14.85
CA HIS A 94 10.36 -4.58 14.29
C HIS A 94 9.38 -4.58 13.10
N ALA A 95 8.27 -3.83 13.19
CA ALA A 95 7.31 -3.74 12.10
C ALA A 95 7.91 -3.05 10.86
N THR A 96 8.72 -1.99 11.02
CA THR A 96 9.43 -1.39 9.88
C THR A 96 10.44 -2.35 9.26
N LEU A 97 11.22 -3.05 10.09
CA LEU A 97 12.22 -4.01 9.60
C LEU A 97 11.58 -5.16 8.82
N ALA A 98 10.41 -5.63 9.24
CA ALA A 98 9.63 -6.61 8.48
C ALA A 98 9.41 -6.17 7.03
N SER A 99 8.95 -4.94 6.83
CA SER A 99 8.71 -4.39 5.50
C SER A 99 10.00 -4.21 4.70
N THR A 100 11.11 -3.84 5.35
CA THR A 100 12.40 -3.76 4.66
C THR A 100 12.90 -5.12 4.17
N ARG A 101 12.70 -6.19 4.96
CA ARG A 101 13.03 -7.58 4.54
C ARG A 101 12.21 -7.99 3.33
N ALA A 102 10.91 -7.71 3.35
CA ALA A 102 10.04 -7.95 2.21
C ALA A 102 10.55 -7.21 0.96
N GLY A 103 10.69 -5.88 1.00
CA GLY A 103 11.06 -5.13 -0.20
C GLY A 103 12.48 -5.44 -0.74
N GLU A 104 13.49 -5.52 0.13
CA GLU A 104 14.88 -5.75 -0.30
C GLU A 104 15.11 -7.19 -0.76
N GLN A 105 14.57 -8.17 -0.03
CA GLN A 105 15.01 -9.57 -0.13
C GLN A 105 13.94 -10.50 -0.71
N TRP A 106 12.75 -9.97 -1.00
CA TRP A 106 11.57 -10.80 -1.28
C TRP A 106 11.26 -11.81 -0.14
N ASP A 107 11.66 -11.48 1.09
CA ASP A 107 11.54 -12.36 2.26
C ASP A 107 10.20 -12.14 2.98
N LEU A 108 9.12 -12.63 2.36
CA LEU A 108 7.77 -12.55 2.92
C LEU A 108 7.65 -13.31 4.26
N ALA A 109 8.31 -14.47 4.36
CA ALA A 109 8.26 -15.30 5.57
C ALA A 109 8.96 -14.62 6.76
N GLY A 110 10.13 -14.00 6.53
CA GLY A 110 10.80 -13.18 7.52
C GLY A 110 10.00 -11.95 7.91
N ALA A 111 9.34 -11.28 6.95
CA ALA A 111 8.45 -10.16 7.24
C ALA A 111 7.28 -10.56 8.17
N LEU A 112 6.60 -11.66 7.87
CA LEU A 112 5.52 -12.18 8.72
C LEU A 112 6.02 -12.55 10.13
N THR A 113 7.24 -13.09 10.25
CA THR A 113 7.86 -13.44 11.53
C THR A 113 8.15 -12.19 12.38
N GLU A 114 8.74 -11.16 11.79
CA GLU A 114 9.05 -9.90 12.47
C GLU A 114 7.76 -9.14 12.87
N LEU A 115 6.71 -9.16 12.04
CA LEU A 115 5.42 -8.56 12.38
C LEU A 115 4.71 -9.31 13.50
N ALA A 116 4.78 -10.64 13.52
CA ALA A 116 4.29 -11.43 14.63
C ALA A 116 5.04 -11.09 15.93
N ARG A 117 6.37 -10.87 15.87
CA ARG A 117 7.17 -10.41 17.01
C ARG A 117 6.75 -9.00 17.47
N ALA A 118 6.55 -8.06 16.54
CA ALA A 118 6.07 -6.72 16.86
C ALA A 118 4.74 -6.76 17.63
N ILE A 119 3.79 -7.59 17.20
CA ILE A 119 2.49 -7.75 17.87
C ILE A 119 2.64 -8.42 19.25
N GLN A 120 3.55 -9.38 19.41
CA GLN A 120 3.85 -9.96 20.73
C GLN A 120 4.41 -8.91 21.71
N LEU A 121 5.30 -8.04 21.22
CA LEU A 121 5.91 -6.97 22.00
C LEU A 121 4.89 -5.88 22.37
N ASN A 122 4.00 -5.51 21.44
CA ASN A 122 2.92 -4.55 21.67
C ASN A 122 1.61 -4.99 20.97
N PRO A 123 0.72 -5.69 21.68
CA PRO A 123 -0.57 -6.14 21.14
C PRO A 123 -1.57 -5.00 20.84
N ASN A 124 -1.22 -3.76 21.17
CA ASN A 124 -2.05 -2.57 20.92
C ASN A 124 -1.45 -1.66 19.84
N TYR A 125 -0.42 -2.13 19.12
CA TYR A 125 0.16 -1.37 18.03
C TYR A 125 -0.67 -1.52 16.75
N ALA A 126 -1.58 -0.57 16.51
CA ALA A 126 -2.52 -0.60 15.39
C ALA A 126 -1.83 -0.74 14.01
N THR A 127 -0.75 0.01 13.77
CA THR A 127 0.01 -0.07 12.50
C THR A 127 0.71 -1.43 12.33
N GLY A 128 1.20 -2.04 13.40
CA GLY A 128 1.75 -3.41 13.35
C GLY A 128 0.72 -4.43 12.91
N HIS A 129 -0.50 -4.35 13.45
CA HIS A 129 -1.63 -5.16 13.01
C HIS A 129 -2.03 -4.88 11.55
N GLN A 130 -2.02 -3.62 11.12
CA GLN A 130 -2.29 -3.23 9.73
C GLN A 130 -1.30 -3.87 8.76
N TRP A 131 0.01 -3.66 8.97
CA TRP A 131 1.04 -4.19 8.08
C TRP A 131 1.10 -5.72 8.12
N TYR A 132 0.85 -6.32 9.28
CA TYR A 132 0.73 -7.78 9.35
C TYR A 132 -0.41 -8.30 8.49
N ALA A 133 -1.56 -7.62 8.52
CA ALA A 133 -2.69 -7.96 7.66
C ALA A 133 -2.37 -7.83 6.17
N GLU A 134 -1.65 -6.77 5.76
CA GLU A 134 -1.22 -6.56 4.37
C GLU A 134 -0.31 -7.69 3.86
N TYR A 135 0.66 -8.16 4.65
CA TYR A 135 1.50 -9.29 4.25
C TYR A 135 0.77 -10.64 4.34
N LEU A 136 -0.14 -10.81 5.30
CA LEU A 136 -0.97 -12.02 5.40
C LEU A 136 -1.84 -12.19 4.15
N ILE A 137 -2.46 -11.12 3.65
CA ILE A 137 -3.28 -11.22 2.45
C ILE A 137 -2.41 -11.58 1.23
N CYS A 138 -1.21 -11.01 1.08
CA CYS A 138 -0.27 -11.39 0.03
C CYS A 138 0.15 -12.87 0.09
N SER A 139 0.28 -13.43 1.29
CA SER A 139 0.54 -14.86 1.49
C SER A 139 -0.68 -15.77 1.18
N GLY A 140 -1.86 -15.18 0.98
CA GLY A 140 -3.12 -15.86 0.74
C GLY A 140 -3.91 -16.25 1.98
N ASP A 141 -3.47 -15.86 3.19
CA ASP A 141 -4.18 -16.14 4.44
C ASP A 141 -5.21 -15.04 4.74
N ALA A 142 -6.27 -15.02 3.92
CA ALA A 142 -7.27 -13.94 3.92
C ALA A 142 -8.01 -13.79 5.25
N GLU A 143 -8.38 -14.87 5.92
CA GLU A 143 -9.13 -14.80 7.18
C GLU A 143 -8.27 -14.28 8.34
N LYS A 144 -6.99 -14.66 8.40
CA LYS A 144 -6.07 -14.05 9.37
C LYS A 144 -5.82 -12.58 9.04
N ALA A 145 -5.65 -12.22 7.76
CA ALA A 145 -5.52 -10.82 7.36
C ALA A 145 -6.71 -9.99 7.84
N ILE A 146 -7.94 -10.46 7.60
CA ILE A 146 -9.17 -9.79 8.04
C ILE A 146 -9.24 -9.67 9.57
N THR A 147 -8.82 -10.70 10.30
CA THR A 147 -8.75 -10.66 11.77
C THR A 147 -7.79 -9.57 12.25
N GLN A 148 -6.59 -9.49 11.65
CA GLN A 148 -5.57 -8.52 12.06
C GLN A 148 -5.97 -7.09 11.71
N ILE A 149 -6.51 -6.84 10.52
CA ILE A 149 -6.91 -5.47 10.15
C ILE A 149 -8.15 -4.99 10.93
N ARG A 150 -9.06 -5.90 11.31
CA ARG A 150 -10.14 -5.56 12.26
C ARG A 150 -9.58 -5.14 13.61
N ARG A 151 -8.57 -5.85 14.12
CA ARG A 151 -7.88 -5.45 15.35
C ARG A 151 -7.22 -4.08 15.22
N ALA A 152 -6.57 -3.80 14.09
CA ALA A 152 -6.03 -2.48 13.80
C ALA A 152 -7.11 -1.38 13.83
N GLN A 153 -8.28 -1.64 13.22
CA GLN A 153 -9.41 -0.72 13.20
C GLN A 153 -10.02 -0.50 14.59
N GLU A 154 -10.08 -1.53 15.44
CA GLU A 154 -10.52 -1.39 16.84
C GLU A 154 -9.57 -0.53 17.67
N LEU A 155 -8.27 -0.63 17.42
CA LEU A 155 -7.23 0.12 18.11
C LEU A 155 -7.14 1.58 17.66
N ASP A 156 -7.35 1.84 16.36
CA ASP A 156 -7.35 3.18 15.78
C ASP A 156 -8.51 3.34 14.77
N PRO A 157 -9.75 3.57 15.27
CA PRO A 157 -10.94 3.63 14.42
C PRO A 157 -11.00 4.87 13.53
N LEU A 158 -10.21 5.91 13.83
CA LEU A 158 -10.20 7.18 13.10
C LEU A 158 -9.12 7.24 12.01
N SER A 159 -8.24 6.24 11.93
CA SER A 159 -7.26 6.14 10.86
C SER A 159 -7.94 5.83 9.52
N LEU A 160 -7.96 6.82 8.63
CA LEU A 160 -8.43 6.66 7.24
C LEU A 160 -7.62 5.58 6.51
N VAL A 161 -6.31 5.50 6.79
CA VAL A 161 -5.40 4.52 6.19
C VAL A 161 -5.76 3.09 6.61
N ILE A 162 -5.99 2.85 7.90
CA ILE A 162 -6.40 1.50 8.38
C ILE A 162 -7.77 1.13 7.80
N ASN A 163 -8.69 2.09 7.74
CA ASN A 163 -10.03 1.86 7.18
C ASN A 163 -9.99 1.54 5.68
N SER A 164 -9.13 2.21 4.88
CA SER A 164 -8.96 1.91 3.46
C SER A 164 -8.19 0.60 3.23
N THR A 165 -7.13 0.32 4.00
CA THR A 165 -6.43 -0.97 3.97
C THR A 165 -7.39 -2.12 4.27
N TYR A 166 -8.32 -1.96 5.23
CA TYR A 166 -9.32 -2.99 5.49
C TYR A 166 -10.18 -3.29 4.26
N GLY A 167 -10.71 -2.24 3.62
CA GLY A 167 -11.48 -2.43 2.40
C GLY A 167 -10.66 -3.06 1.28
N TYR A 168 -9.38 -2.72 1.15
CA TYR A 168 -8.48 -3.35 0.19
C TYR A 168 -8.22 -4.83 0.49
N ILE A 169 -8.01 -5.21 1.75
CA ILE A 169 -7.90 -6.62 2.16
C ILE A 169 -9.18 -7.39 1.82
N LEU A 170 -10.37 -6.80 2.06
CA LEU A 170 -11.64 -7.41 1.68
C LEU A 170 -11.75 -7.60 0.16
N LEU A 171 -11.30 -6.62 -0.63
CA LEU A 171 -11.24 -6.70 -2.10
C LEU A 171 -10.35 -7.87 -2.54
N GLN A 172 -9.14 -7.98 -2.00
CA GLN A 172 -8.21 -9.08 -2.29
C GLN A 172 -8.76 -10.44 -1.80
N ALA A 173 -9.53 -10.45 -0.72
CA ALA A 173 -10.22 -11.63 -0.20
C ALA A 173 -11.52 -11.98 -0.97
N ARG A 174 -11.83 -11.27 -2.08
CA ARG A 174 -13.05 -11.47 -2.90
C ARG A 174 -14.36 -11.15 -2.18
N ARG A 175 -14.31 -10.44 -1.04
CA ARG A 175 -15.47 -10.01 -0.25
C ARG A 175 -15.96 -8.66 -0.74
N TYR A 176 -16.38 -8.60 -2.00
CA TYR A 176 -16.60 -7.33 -2.71
C TYR A 176 -17.71 -6.46 -2.12
N ASP A 177 -18.80 -7.05 -1.63
CA ASP A 177 -19.89 -6.29 -1.02
C ASP A 177 -19.47 -5.66 0.31
N GLU A 178 -18.63 -6.35 1.09
CA GLU A 178 -18.05 -5.82 2.31
C GLU A 178 -16.96 -4.78 2.02
N ALA A 179 -16.17 -4.96 0.98
CA ALA A 179 -15.21 -3.96 0.51
C ALA A 179 -15.92 -2.65 0.12
N LEU A 180 -17.05 -2.73 -0.61
CA LEU A 180 -17.88 -1.57 -0.93
C LEU A 180 -18.42 -0.89 0.34
N ALA A 181 -18.95 -1.66 1.29
CA ALA A 181 -19.46 -1.11 2.55
C ALA A 181 -18.36 -0.41 3.35
N GLN A 182 -17.19 -1.03 3.46
CA GLN A 182 -16.05 -0.48 4.19
C GLN A 182 -15.45 0.76 3.50
N ALA A 183 -15.42 0.78 2.16
CA ALA A 183 -15.00 1.96 1.40
C ALA A 183 -15.97 3.14 1.61
N ARG A 184 -17.29 2.90 1.56
CA ARG A 184 -18.30 3.92 1.88
C ARG A 184 -18.17 4.42 3.33
N LYS A 185 -17.90 3.54 4.29
CA LYS A 185 -17.62 3.93 5.68
C LYS A 185 -16.41 4.87 5.76
N THR A 186 -15.33 4.53 5.05
CA THR A 186 -14.11 5.35 5.00
C THR A 186 -14.42 6.75 4.43
N LEU A 187 -15.17 6.83 3.33
CA LEU A 187 -15.58 8.11 2.73
C LEU A 187 -16.63 8.86 3.56
N GLY A 188 -17.36 8.18 4.43
CA GLY A 188 -18.20 8.82 5.44
C GLY A 188 -17.40 9.51 6.55
N MET A 189 -16.13 9.12 6.75
CA MET A 189 -15.20 9.78 7.66
C MET A 189 -14.53 10.99 7.00
N ASP A 190 -14.09 10.83 5.75
CA ASP A 190 -13.57 11.92 4.92
C ASP A 190 -13.91 11.66 3.44
N ALA A 191 -14.83 12.48 2.91
CA ALA A 191 -15.28 12.39 1.52
C ALA A 191 -14.23 12.82 0.49
N ASN A 192 -13.12 13.44 0.92
CA ASN A 192 -12.03 13.85 0.04
C ASN A 192 -10.84 12.88 0.08
N PHE A 193 -10.96 11.76 0.80
CA PHE A 193 -9.88 10.78 0.89
C PHE A 193 -9.80 9.95 -0.39
N TYR A 194 -8.89 10.31 -1.28
CA TYR A 194 -8.79 9.74 -2.63
C TYR A 194 -8.64 8.20 -2.65
N LEU A 195 -7.93 7.60 -1.67
CA LEU A 195 -7.77 6.14 -1.55
C LEU A 195 -9.12 5.43 -1.32
N GLY A 196 -10.08 6.09 -0.65
CA GLY A 196 -11.43 5.58 -0.48
C GLY A 196 -12.20 5.49 -1.81
N HIS A 197 -12.06 6.51 -2.66
CA HIS A 197 -12.64 6.52 -4.00
C HIS A 197 -11.97 5.50 -4.93
N GLN A 198 -10.64 5.35 -4.88
CA GLN A 198 -9.94 4.29 -5.63
C GLN A 198 -10.43 2.90 -5.24
N LEU A 199 -10.59 2.64 -3.94
CA LEU A 199 -11.10 1.37 -3.45
C LEU A 199 -12.54 1.10 -3.93
N LEU A 200 -13.44 2.10 -3.89
CA LEU A 200 -14.78 1.97 -4.47
C LEU A 200 -14.72 1.63 -5.95
N ALA A 201 -13.89 2.36 -6.72
CA ALA A 201 -13.73 2.10 -8.14
C ALA A 201 -13.30 0.65 -8.42
N GLU A 202 -12.29 0.15 -7.72
CA GLU A 202 -11.82 -1.22 -7.89
C GLU A 202 -12.87 -2.25 -7.48
N ALA A 203 -13.61 -2.02 -6.39
CA ALA A 203 -14.67 -2.91 -5.96
C ALA A 203 -15.85 -2.92 -6.95
N TYR A 204 -16.24 -1.77 -7.50
CA TYR A 204 -17.25 -1.69 -8.55
C TYR A 204 -16.81 -2.39 -9.84
N GLU A 205 -15.54 -2.27 -10.23
CA GLU A 205 -15.00 -3.01 -11.37
C GLU A 205 -15.09 -4.53 -11.17
N GLN A 206 -14.81 -5.03 -9.97
CA GLN A 206 -14.97 -6.47 -9.66
C GLN A 206 -16.43 -6.92 -9.74
N ARG A 207 -17.37 -6.01 -9.49
CA ARG A 207 -18.82 -6.24 -9.63
C ARG A 207 -19.34 -6.03 -11.05
N GLY A 208 -18.51 -5.58 -11.99
CA GLY A 208 -18.92 -5.21 -13.34
C GLY A 208 -19.74 -3.91 -13.43
N MET A 209 -19.74 -3.11 -12.36
CA MET A 209 -20.42 -1.82 -12.25
C MET A 209 -19.53 -0.70 -12.80
N PHE A 210 -19.27 -0.75 -14.10
CA PHE A 210 -18.23 0.10 -14.72
C PHE A 210 -18.56 1.59 -14.75
N GLU A 211 -19.84 1.99 -14.79
CA GLU A 211 -20.21 3.42 -14.77
C GLU A 211 -19.92 4.07 -13.41
N GLU A 212 -20.27 3.36 -12.34
CA GLU A 212 -19.94 3.73 -10.97
C GLU A 212 -18.42 3.75 -10.79
N ALA A 213 -17.73 2.72 -11.28
CA ALA A 213 -16.26 2.69 -11.23
C ALA A 213 -15.61 3.88 -11.94
N ILE A 214 -16.08 4.25 -13.13
CA ILE A 214 -15.56 5.41 -13.88
C ILE A 214 -15.74 6.70 -13.08
N THR A 215 -16.91 6.87 -12.47
CA THR A 215 -17.22 8.05 -11.67
C THR A 215 -16.29 8.16 -10.48
N GLU A 216 -16.09 7.07 -9.73
CA GLU A 216 -15.19 7.06 -8.58
C GLU A 216 -13.72 7.24 -8.99
N ARG A 217 -13.27 6.68 -10.12
CA ARG A 217 -11.92 6.93 -10.65
C ARG A 217 -11.70 8.40 -11.01
N GLN A 218 -12.70 9.04 -11.61
CA GLN A 218 -12.64 10.46 -11.96
C GLN A 218 -12.47 11.32 -10.69
N THR A 219 -13.25 11.02 -9.65
CA THR A 219 -13.16 11.71 -8.36
C THR A 219 -11.79 11.48 -7.71
N ALA A 220 -11.35 10.22 -7.63
CA ALA A 220 -10.04 9.87 -7.08
C ALA A 220 -8.89 10.59 -7.80
N ALA A 221 -8.91 10.61 -9.13
CA ALA A 221 -7.88 11.29 -9.92
C ALA A 221 -7.85 12.81 -9.66
N THR A 222 -9.04 13.43 -9.56
CA THR A 222 -9.16 14.87 -9.27
C THR A 222 -8.62 15.20 -7.88
N LEU A 223 -8.99 14.40 -6.86
CA LEU A 223 -8.51 14.55 -5.48
C LEU A 223 -7.01 14.28 -5.35
N ALA A 224 -6.44 13.44 -6.21
CA ALA A 224 -5.01 13.18 -6.31
C ALA A 224 -4.24 14.25 -7.11
N GLY A 225 -4.89 15.33 -7.52
CA GLY A 225 -4.24 16.48 -8.18
C GLY A 225 -4.28 16.48 -9.71
N GLU A 226 -4.95 15.53 -10.36
CA GLU A 226 -5.24 15.64 -11.78
C GLU A 226 -6.25 16.77 -12.03
N SER A 227 -6.07 17.59 -13.08
CA SER A 227 -7.03 18.66 -13.35
C SER A 227 -8.40 18.08 -13.70
N ALA A 228 -9.48 18.76 -13.29
CA ALA A 228 -10.84 18.31 -13.53
C ALA A 228 -11.13 18.06 -15.03
N GLU A 229 -10.49 18.85 -15.92
CA GLU A 229 -10.59 18.66 -17.37
C GLU A 229 -9.92 17.34 -17.82
N GLN A 230 -8.71 17.05 -17.33
CA GLN A 230 -8.00 15.81 -17.69
C GLN A 230 -8.72 14.57 -17.14
N ALA A 231 -9.11 14.61 -15.87
CA ALA A 231 -9.87 13.53 -15.24
C ALA A 231 -11.21 13.30 -15.95
N GLY A 232 -11.95 14.37 -16.28
CA GLY A 232 -13.20 14.30 -17.02
C GLY A 232 -13.04 13.73 -18.43
N ARG A 233 -11.96 14.11 -19.14
CA ARG A 233 -11.66 13.57 -20.47
C ARG A 233 -11.37 12.06 -20.42
N ARG A 234 -10.61 11.60 -19.43
CA ARG A 234 -10.35 10.17 -19.21
C ARG A 234 -11.64 9.41 -18.92
N ALA A 235 -12.48 9.94 -18.04
CA ALA A 235 -13.76 9.35 -17.71
C ALA A 235 -14.66 9.23 -18.95
N LEU A 236 -14.70 10.25 -19.82
CA LEU A 236 -15.44 10.20 -21.07
C LEU A 236 -14.92 9.11 -22.02
N LEU A 237 -13.60 8.96 -22.17
CA LEU A 237 -13.01 7.89 -22.98
C LEU A 237 -13.43 6.50 -22.48
N LEU A 238 -13.38 6.30 -21.16
CA LEU A 238 -13.82 5.05 -20.55
C LEU A 238 -15.32 4.78 -20.74
N ARG A 239 -16.18 5.79 -20.59
CA ARG A 239 -17.62 5.67 -20.85
C ARG A 239 -17.91 5.33 -22.32
N ASN A 240 -17.21 5.99 -23.24
CA ASN A 240 -17.33 5.71 -24.67
C ASN A 240 -16.90 4.28 -25.01
N ALA A 241 -15.79 3.80 -24.43
CA ALA A 241 -15.35 2.42 -24.58
C ALA A 241 -16.39 1.43 -24.00
N TYR A 242 -17.05 1.79 -22.90
CA TYR A 242 -18.07 0.98 -22.25
C TYR A 242 -19.50 1.14 -22.83
N ALA A 243 -19.77 2.08 -23.74
CA ALA A 243 -21.12 2.51 -24.17
C ALA A 243 -22.06 1.39 -24.70
N LYS A 244 -21.52 0.20 -25.04
CA LYS A 244 -22.28 -1.01 -25.42
C LYS A 244 -22.21 -2.13 -24.36
N LYS A 245 -21.99 -1.78 -23.10
CA LYS A 245 -21.71 -2.68 -21.97
C LYS A 245 -20.54 -3.64 -22.24
N ASN A 246 -19.53 -3.16 -22.96
CA ASN A 246 -18.37 -3.97 -23.34
C ASN A 246 -17.26 -3.80 -22.31
N ALA A 247 -17.22 -4.70 -21.33
CA ALA A 247 -16.18 -4.72 -20.29
C ALA A 247 -14.77 -4.86 -20.87
N LYS A 248 -14.58 -5.61 -21.97
CA LYS A 248 -13.26 -5.78 -22.60
C LYS A 248 -12.76 -4.47 -23.20
N ALA A 249 -13.64 -3.71 -23.86
CA ALA A 249 -13.29 -2.39 -24.40
C ALA A 249 -12.93 -1.41 -23.28
N TYR A 250 -13.66 -1.44 -22.15
CA TYR A 250 -13.30 -0.68 -20.95
C TYR A 250 -11.87 -0.97 -20.47
N TRP A 251 -11.51 -2.26 -20.34
CA TRP A 251 -10.15 -2.65 -19.91
C TRP A 251 -9.07 -2.26 -20.92
N GLN A 252 -9.35 -2.38 -22.22
CA GLN A 252 -8.45 -1.96 -23.28
C GLN A 252 -8.20 -0.45 -23.26
N GLU A 253 -9.22 0.36 -22.96
CA GLU A 253 -9.09 1.80 -22.84
C GLU A 253 -8.34 2.19 -21.55
N ARG A 254 -8.65 1.56 -20.41
CA ARG A 254 -7.88 1.70 -19.15
C ARG A 254 -6.39 1.43 -19.37
N LEU A 255 -6.08 0.34 -20.08
CA LEU A 255 -4.70 -0.03 -20.41
C LEU A 255 -4.02 1.03 -21.29
N GLN A 256 -4.70 1.55 -22.31
CA GLN A 256 -4.14 2.59 -23.17
C GLN A 256 -3.82 3.88 -22.41
N LEU A 257 -4.70 4.30 -21.50
CA LEU A 257 -4.47 5.44 -20.63
C LEU A 257 -3.25 5.21 -19.72
N ALA A 258 -3.17 4.05 -19.06
CA ALA A 258 -2.03 3.71 -18.19
C ALA A 258 -0.69 3.64 -18.97
N MET A 259 -0.69 3.07 -20.18
CA MET A 259 0.50 3.04 -21.05
C MET A 259 0.91 4.43 -21.53
N LYS A 260 -0.03 5.34 -21.75
CA LYS A 260 0.26 6.73 -22.09
C LYS A 260 0.95 7.42 -20.92
N ASP A 261 0.44 7.23 -19.71
CA ASP A 261 1.02 7.80 -18.49
C ASP A 261 2.43 7.28 -18.24
N ALA A 262 2.63 5.96 -18.42
CA ALA A 262 3.95 5.35 -18.32
C ALA A 262 4.97 5.95 -19.29
N LYS A 263 4.56 6.33 -20.51
CA LYS A 263 5.44 6.97 -21.51
C LYS A 263 5.73 8.43 -21.21
N GLN A 264 4.81 9.13 -20.54
CA GLN A 264 4.93 10.55 -20.27
C GLN A 264 5.81 10.84 -19.05
N SER A 265 6.40 9.81 -18.42
CA SER A 265 7.27 9.90 -17.24
C SER A 265 6.73 10.89 -16.22
N ARG A 266 5.47 10.69 -15.83
CA ARG A 266 5.00 11.32 -14.61
C ARG A 266 5.68 10.57 -13.48
N ASP A 267 6.60 11.23 -12.79
CA ASP A 267 7.17 10.85 -11.49
C ASP A 267 6.05 10.85 -10.42
N LEU A 268 4.95 10.17 -10.71
CA LEU A 268 3.83 10.02 -9.81
C LEU A 268 4.15 8.86 -8.87
N PRO A 269 3.82 9.03 -7.58
CA PRO A 269 3.95 7.96 -6.61
C PRO A 269 3.27 6.66 -7.03
N TYR A 270 3.79 5.53 -6.53
CA TYR A 270 3.28 4.19 -6.82
C TYR A 270 1.78 4.05 -6.55
N GLU A 271 1.26 4.66 -5.49
CA GLU A 271 -0.18 4.63 -5.15
C GLU A 271 -1.05 5.51 -6.05
N LEU A 272 -0.44 6.45 -6.79
CA LEU A 272 -1.14 7.42 -7.64
C LEU A 272 -1.09 7.07 -9.12
N THR A 273 -0.45 5.97 -9.50
CA THR A 273 -0.26 5.62 -10.91
C THR A 273 -0.67 4.19 -11.23
N ASP A 274 -1.19 3.99 -12.45
CA ASP A 274 -1.37 2.67 -13.06
C ASP A 274 -0.18 2.27 -13.96
N SER A 275 0.89 3.06 -13.97
CA SER A 275 2.03 2.92 -14.89
C SER A 275 3.09 1.91 -14.46
N SER A 276 3.05 1.41 -13.23
CA SER A 276 4.02 0.44 -12.74
C SER A 276 3.96 -0.86 -13.56
N PRO A 277 5.07 -1.59 -13.75
CA PRO A 277 5.05 -2.87 -14.46
C PRO A 277 3.98 -3.84 -13.93
N TYR A 278 3.81 -3.95 -12.61
CA TYR A 278 2.79 -4.81 -12.02
C TYR A 278 1.37 -4.35 -12.39
N ARG A 279 1.05 -3.05 -12.23
CA ARG A 279 -0.30 -2.54 -12.55
C ARG A 279 -0.61 -2.66 -14.04
N LEU A 280 0.38 -2.42 -14.91
CA LEU A 280 0.25 -2.69 -16.34
C LEU A 280 0.05 -4.17 -16.64
N ALA A 281 0.69 -5.08 -15.90
CA ALA A 281 0.46 -6.51 -16.04
C ALA A 281 -1.00 -6.89 -15.70
N VAL A 282 -1.52 -6.37 -14.58
CA VAL A 282 -2.93 -6.56 -14.17
C VAL A 282 -3.88 -6.05 -15.27
N LEU A 283 -3.66 -4.85 -15.81
CA LEU A 283 -4.50 -4.31 -16.88
C LEU A 283 -4.40 -5.11 -18.19
N ASN A 284 -3.21 -5.61 -18.54
CA ASN A 284 -3.05 -6.49 -19.69
C ASN A 284 -3.82 -7.80 -19.50
N ALA A 285 -3.77 -8.41 -18.33
CA ALA A 285 -4.51 -9.62 -18.02
C ALA A 285 -6.04 -9.39 -18.11
N ARG A 286 -6.55 -8.29 -17.54
CA ARG A 286 -7.97 -7.91 -17.67
C ARG A 286 -8.40 -7.64 -19.12
N ALA A 287 -7.49 -7.11 -19.95
CA ALA A 287 -7.73 -6.90 -21.38
C ALA A 287 -7.60 -8.18 -22.23
N GLY A 288 -7.24 -9.32 -21.61
CA GLY A 288 -7.03 -10.62 -22.28
C GLY A 288 -5.70 -10.74 -23.02
N ARG A 289 -4.69 -9.97 -22.62
CA ARG A 289 -3.33 -9.95 -23.21
C ARG A 289 -2.34 -10.68 -22.29
N ASN A 290 -2.54 -11.98 -22.10
CA ASN A 290 -1.84 -12.77 -21.09
C ASN A 290 -0.31 -12.82 -21.28
N GLU A 291 0.19 -13.01 -22.51
CA GLU A 291 1.65 -13.00 -22.75
C GLU A 291 2.31 -11.65 -22.40
N ALA A 292 1.65 -10.53 -22.75
CA ALA A 292 2.13 -9.21 -22.37
C ALA A 292 2.10 -9.00 -20.85
N ALA A 293 1.05 -9.51 -20.18
CA ALA A 293 0.98 -9.49 -18.72
C ALA A 293 2.14 -10.26 -18.08
N ILE A 294 2.44 -11.47 -18.57
CA ILE A 294 3.52 -12.31 -18.04
C ILE A 294 4.90 -11.65 -18.23
N GLY A 295 5.16 -11.04 -19.39
CA GLY A 295 6.38 -10.26 -19.61
C GLY A 295 6.52 -9.07 -18.66
N LEU A 296 5.41 -8.37 -18.38
CA LEU A 296 5.39 -7.27 -17.42
C LEU A 296 5.56 -7.73 -15.96
N LEU A 297 5.07 -8.91 -15.58
CA LEU A 297 5.34 -9.49 -14.26
C LEU A 297 6.84 -9.79 -14.05
N GLN A 298 7.53 -10.26 -15.10
CA GLN A 298 8.98 -10.45 -15.05
C GLN A 298 9.73 -9.13 -14.91
N LYS A 299 9.27 -8.09 -15.63
CA LYS A 299 9.79 -6.73 -15.46
C LYS A 299 9.57 -6.23 -14.03
N ALA A 300 8.37 -6.41 -13.47
CA ALA A 300 8.01 -6.04 -12.10
C ALA A 300 8.94 -6.70 -11.07
N PHE A 301 9.25 -7.99 -11.27
CA PHE A 301 10.20 -8.71 -10.43
C PHE A 301 11.61 -8.11 -10.48
N ASN A 302 12.11 -7.81 -11.68
CA ASN A 302 13.44 -7.24 -11.87
C ASN A 302 13.56 -5.82 -11.29
N GLU A 303 12.49 -5.03 -11.38
CA GLU A 303 12.44 -3.65 -10.90
C GLU A 303 12.06 -3.52 -9.41
N ARG A 304 11.80 -4.65 -8.72
CA ARG A 304 11.33 -4.68 -7.32
C ARG A 304 10.03 -3.90 -7.11
N ASP A 305 9.12 -4.03 -8.07
CA ASP A 305 7.78 -3.46 -7.97
C ASP A 305 7.01 -4.13 -6.81
N TYR A 306 6.71 -3.35 -5.78
CA TYR A 306 6.02 -3.78 -4.56
C TYR A 306 4.68 -4.49 -4.84
N GLY A 307 3.99 -4.11 -5.92
CA GLY A 307 2.71 -4.71 -6.30
C GLY A 307 2.78 -6.21 -6.55
N LEU A 308 3.96 -6.73 -6.88
CA LEU A 308 4.15 -8.14 -7.16
C LEU A 308 3.78 -9.06 -5.98
N TYR A 309 3.77 -8.55 -4.74
CA TYR A 309 3.27 -9.30 -3.58
C TYR A 309 1.79 -9.71 -3.69
N TYR A 310 1.00 -8.96 -4.44
CA TYR A 310 -0.40 -9.27 -4.70
C TYR A 310 -0.58 -10.24 -5.88
N LEU A 311 0.49 -10.75 -6.49
CA LEU A 311 0.42 -11.70 -7.62
C LEU A 311 -0.48 -12.90 -7.32
N LYS A 312 -0.41 -13.43 -6.09
CA LYS A 312 -1.23 -14.57 -5.65
C LYS A 312 -2.71 -14.22 -5.50
N THR A 313 -3.01 -13.00 -5.07
CA THR A 313 -4.37 -12.61 -4.69
C THR A 313 -5.06 -11.72 -5.70
N ALA A 314 -4.41 -11.18 -6.71
CA ALA A 314 -5.06 -10.31 -7.68
C ALA A 314 -5.97 -11.11 -8.64
N PRO A 315 -7.30 -10.88 -8.68
CA PRO A 315 -8.24 -11.71 -9.44
C PRO A 315 -7.94 -11.77 -10.94
N ALA A 316 -7.39 -10.69 -11.49
CA ALA A 316 -7.04 -10.62 -12.90
C ALA A 316 -5.92 -11.60 -13.29
N LEU A 317 -5.13 -12.07 -12.32
CA LEU A 317 -3.95 -12.90 -12.54
C LEU A 317 -4.19 -14.38 -12.20
N ASP A 318 -5.35 -14.74 -11.63
CA ASP A 318 -5.69 -16.11 -11.23
C ASP A 318 -5.49 -17.11 -12.39
N GLY A 319 -5.91 -16.72 -13.61
CA GLY A 319 -5.73 -17.54 -14.82
C GLY A 319 -4.29 -17.69 -15.32
N LEU A 320 -3.34 -16.96 -14.75
CA LEU A 320 -1.92 -16.99 -15.13
C LEU A 320 -1.06 -17.83 -14.18
N HIS A 321 -1.57 -18.21 -13.00
CA HIS A 321 -0.78 -18.92 -11.98
C HIS A 321 -0.28 -20.31 -12.44
N SER A 322 -0.93 -20.92 -13.43
CA SER A 322 -0.51 -22.19 -14.02
C SER A 322 0.64 -22.05 -15.03
N ASP A 323 0.96 -20.84 -15.49
CA ASP A 323 2.11 -20.61 -16.37
C ASP A 323 3.42 -20.82 -15.56
N PRO A 324 4.35 -21.66 -16.02
CA PRO A 324 5.59 -21.95 -15.28
C PRO A 324 6.42 -20.71 -14.93
N ARG A 325 6.38 -19.67 -15.77
CA ARG A 325 7.10 -18.41 -15.53
C ARG A 325 6.49 -17.65 -14.35
N VAL A 326 5.16 -17.66 -14.25
CA VAL A 326 4.41 -17.01 -13.14
C VAL A 326 4.56 -17.82 -11.86
N ALA A 327 4.42 -19.14 -11.92
CA ALA A 327 4.63 -20.01 -10.76
C ALA A 327 6.05 -19.84 -10.18
N SER A 328 7.07 -19.75 -11.05
CA SER A 328 8.45 -19.46 -10.63
C SER A 328 8.58 -18.11 -9.93
N LEU A 329 7.93 -17.05 -10.45
CA LEU A 329 7.91 -15.75 -9.76
C LEU A 329 7.27 -15.85 -8.37
N MET A 330 6.12 -16.52 -8.25
CA MET A 330 5.42 -16.69 -6.97
C MET A 330 6.27 -17.41 -5.91
N LEU A 331 7.06 -18.39 -6.32
CA LEU A 331 8.02 -19.07 -5.43
C LEU A 331 9.16 -18.13 -5.00
N ARG A 332 9.73 -17.38 -5.96
CA ARG A 332 10.86 -16.47 -5.70
C ARG A 332 10.50 -15.28 -4.82
N ILE A 333 9.23 -14.88 -4.80
CA ILE A 333 8.72 -13.81 -3.93
C ILE A 333 8.07 -14.32 -2.64
N GLY A 334 8.11 -15.64 -2.40
CA GLY A 334 7.63 -16.26 -1.17
C GLY A 334 6.10 -16.29 -0.99
N VAL A 335 5.30 -15.97 -2.01
CA VAL A 335 3.82 -16.02 -1.91
C VAL A 335 3.26 -17.42 -2.17
N ALA A 336 4.00 -18.29 -2.86
CA ALA A 336 3.69 -19.71 -3.00
C ALA A 336 4.62 -20.56 -2.12
N GLN A 337 4.07 -21.59 -1.47
CA GLN A 337 4.89 -22.62 -0.80
C GLN A 337 5.30 -23.68 -1.83
N ASN A 338 6.55 -24.15 -1.74
CA ASN A 338 6.94 -25.42 -2.37
C ASN A 338 6.06 -26.52 -1.77
N ARG A 339 5.32 -27.24 -2.61
CA ARG A 339 4.55 -28.41 -2.19
C ARG A 339 5.46 -29.56 -1.80
#